data_AF-A0A6M2D232-F1
#
_entry.id   AF-A0A6M2D232-F1
#
_cell.length_a   1.000
_cell.length_b   1.000
_cell.length_c   1.000
_cell.angle_alpha   90.00
_cell.angle_beta   90.00
_cell.angle_gamma   90.00
#
_symmetry.space_group_name_H-M   'P 1'
#
loop_
_entity.id
_entity.type
_entity.pdbx_description
1 polymer ?
#
loop_
_entity_poly.entity_id
_entity_poly.type
_entity_poly.pdbx_seq_one_letter_code
_entity_poly.pdbx_strand_id
1 'polypeptide(L)'
;SGHYGGEGELRVRATVRNLEQEDKTKFLRELVPDAKHPIELVQADLLKEDTWKDAVKDCTYVVHVAAPTPHSSLSKDNDLLKLAVDGTKAVLQACADSGTVKRVVLTSSISAVFDQSQPASALSEREGKPFTEADWSNAESATLDAYGKAKTLQEKAAWDFVKELPEEKKFELVVINPGLCIGPLLQKTTHGVPTSVLLIKRFMDRSIPLVPPASLSVVDVRDVARAHVRALTVPGVADNRHIVTNQCISVKDMATALAKEFKPHGYSISTAGAPYFLMWLNSLVDKNSKLLMSKLNKPSTYDNARMREVLEIEPRDVQQSILDTAYSMIQLGVVKKSKKMKKQELSTEGEGHVNGDLNGEKADDEKDEKKEGDDEEKAADEKKETATEDTKKAEEVTKKADEVIAEPPQNKELEPEDKVEKANGDVAEPPPQPVEVAAN
;
A
#
# COMPACT_ATOMS: atom_id res chain seq x y z
N SER A 1 17.85 -18.14 -11.78
CA SER A 1 17.56 -19.56 -11.47
C SER A 1 18.24 -19.93 -10.16
N GLY A 2 17.60 -19.64 -9.02
CA GLY A 2 18.05 -20.13 -7.72
C GLY A 2 17.33 -21.45 -7.41
N HIS A 3 18.05 -22.57 -7.45
CA HIS A 3 17.56 -23.85 -6.97
C HIS A 3 17.48 -23.80 -5.44
N TYR A 4 16.28 -23.63 -4.89
CA TYR A 4 15.98 -23.91 -3.49
C TYR A 4 15.45 -25.34 -3.41
N GLY A 5 16.36 -26.29 -3.18
CA GLY A 5 16.02 -27.70 -3.05
C GLY A 5 15.18 -27.96 -1.80
N GLY A 6 13.96 -28.45 -1.99
CA GLY A 6 13.12 -28.96 -0.90
C GLY A 6 11.63 -28.68 -1.05
N GLU A 7 11.24 -27.69 -1.84
CA GLU A 7 9.83 -27.39 -2.08
C GLU A 7 9.29 -28.38 -3.13
N GLY A 8 8.46 -29.32 -2.69
CA GLY A 8 7.71 -30.18 -3.60
C GLY A 8 6.97 -29.34 -4.63
N GLU A 9 6.73 -29.90 -5.81
CA GLU A 9 6.05 -29.22 -6.90
C GLU A 9 4.65 -28.75 -6.47
N LEU A 10 4.49 -27.44 -6.20
CA LEU A 10 3.21 -26.84 -5.82
C LEU A 10 2.36 -26.56 -7.07
N ARG A 11 1.09 -26.95 -7.01
CA ARG A 11 0.05 -26.49 -7.94
C ARG A 11 -0.68 -25.31 -7.31
N VAL A 12 -0.90 -24.25 -8.09
CA VAL A 12 -1.50 -23.03 -7.59
C VAL A 12 -2.92 -22.89 -8.12
N ARG A 13 -3.87 -22.83 -7.20
CA ARG A 13 -5.23 -22.35 -7.45
C ARG A 13 -5.38 -20.98 -6.80
N ALA A 14 -5.66 -19.96 -7.60
CA ALA A 14 -5.82 -18.58 -7.16
C ALA A 14 -7.28 -18.15 -7.31
N THR A 15 -7.82 -17.50 -6.28
CA THR A 15 -9.17 -16.94 -6.30
C THR A 15 -9.16 -15.55 -6.92
N VAL A 16 -10.15 -15.27 -7.76
CA VAL A 16 -10.46 -13.93 -8.30
C VAL A 16 -11.96 -13.66 -8.11
N ARG A 17 -12.36 -12.39 -7.98
CA ARG A 17 -13.79 -12.07 -7.74
C ARG A 17 -14.65 -12.28 -8.99
N ASN A 18 -14.08 -12.03 -10.16
CA ASN A 18 -14.74 -12.19 -11.44
C ASN A 18 -13.73 -12.72 -12.47
N LEU A 19 -13.99 -13.91 -13.02
CA LEU A 19 -13.14 -14.53 -14.04
C LEU A 19 -13.18 -13.79 -15.38
N GLU A 20 -14.27 -13.07 -15.66
CA GLU A 20 -14.52 -12.36 -16.92
C GLU A 20 -13.78 -11.01 -17.00
N GLN A 21 -13.16 -10.55 -15.90
CA GLN A 21 -12.35 -9.33 -15.87
C GLN A 21 -10.93 -9.62 -16.37
N GLU A 22 -10.79 -9.73 -17.69
CA GLU A 22 -9.52 -10.03 -18.38
C GLU A 22 -8.37 -9.10 -17.99
N ASP A 23 -8.65 -7.82 -17.74
CA ASP A 23 -7.67 -6.84 -17.28
C ASP A 23 -7.06 -7.19 -15.91
N LYS A 24 -7.74 -8.02 -15.10
CA LYS A 24 -7.28 -8.54 -13.81
C LYS A 24 -6.82 -9.99 -13.83
N THR A 25 -7.23 -10.78 -14.82
CA THR A 25 -6.97 -12.23 -14.82
C THR A 25 -5.91 -12.64 -15.82
N LYS A 26 -5.80 -11.94 -16.96
CA LYS A 26 -4.87 -12.30 -18.04
C LYS A 26 -3.42 -12.38 -17.58
N PHE A 27 -2.93 -11.34 -16.89
CA PHE A 27 -1.55 -11.30 -16.43
C PHE A 27 -1.21 -12.43 -15.45
N LEU A 28 -2.19 -12.94 -14.67
CA LEU A 28 -1.98 -14.07 -13.77
C LEU A 28 -1.77 -15.37 -14.56
N ARG A 29 -2.54 -15.58 -15.63
CA ARG A 29 -2.38 -16.75 -16.51
C ARG A 29 -1.05 -16.73 -17.24
N GLU A 30 -0.58 -15.54 -17.61
CA GLU A 30 0.66 -15.32 -18.36
C GLU A 30 1.89 -15.10 -17.45
N LEU A 31 1.71 -15.09 -16.13
CA LEU A 31 2.77 -14.70 -15.18
C LEU A 31 4.00 -15.62 -15.26
N VAL A 32 3.78 -16.90 -15.51
CA VAL A 32 4.83 -17.93 -15.61
C VAL A 32 4.52 -18.82 -16.82
N PRO A 33 4.87 -18.40 -18.06
CA PRO A 33 4.45 -19.08 -19.28
C PRO A 33 4.98 -20.51 -19.39
N ASP A 34 6.14 -20.78 -18.81
CA ASP A 34 6.79 -22.11 -18.82
C ASP A 34 6.51 -22.91 -17.53
N ALA A 35 5.47 -22.56 -16.76
CA ALA A 35 5.11 -23.30 -15.57
C ALA A 35 4.70 -24.73 -15.91
N LYS A 36 5.33 -25.73 -15.29
CA LYS A 36 4.94 -27.15 -15.43
C LYS A 36 3.47 -27.38 -15.07
N HIS A 37 2.96 -26.60 -14.12
CA HIS A 37 1.54 -26.51 -13.79
C HIS A 37 1.08 -25.06 -13.88
N PRO A 38 0.28 -24.69 -14.90
CA PRO A 38 -0.28 -23.34 -15.01
C PRO A 38 -1.14 -22.98 -13.79
N ILE A 39 -1.26 -21.68 -13.52
CA ILE A 39 -2.11 -21.17 -12.43
C ILE A 39 -3.58 -21.45 -12.79
N GLU A 40 -4.27 -22.18 -11.93
CA GLU A 40 -5.72 -22.36 -11.99
C GLU A 40 -6.39 -21.13 -11.38
N LEU A 41 -7.24 -20.43 -12.14
CA LEU A 41 -8.05 -19.33 -11.61
C LEU A 41 -9.47 -19.84 -11.33
N VAL A 42 -9.95 -19.60 -10.12
CA VAL A 42 -11.32 -19.91 -9.70
C VAL A 42 -12.01 -18.64 -9.19
N GLN A 43 -13.33 -18.60 -9.32
CA GLN A 43 -14.10 -17.45 -8.84
C GLN A 43 -14.51 -17.64 -7.38
N ALA A 44 -14.15 -16.70 -6.50
CA ALA A 44 -14.61 -16.67 -5.12
C ALA A 44 -14.74 -15.24 -4.59
N ASP A 45 -15.65 -15.03 -3.66
CA ASP A 45 -15.93 -13.72 -3.06
C ASP A 45 -16.05 -13.87 -1.54
N LEU A 46 -15.40 -12.97 -0.80
CA LEU A 46 -15.47 -12.94 0.67
C LEU A 46 -16.90 -12.66 1.17
N LEU A 47 -17.74 -12.06 0.33
CA LEU A 47 -19.16 -11.81 0.63
C LEU A 47 -20.07 -13.01 0.28
N LYS A 48 -19.53 -14.08 -0.33
CA LYS A 48 -20.31 -15.24 -0.79
C LYS A 48 -19.68 -16.53 -0.25
N GLU A 49 -20.10 -16.92 0.95
CA GLU A 49 -19.53 -18.06 1.69
C GLU A 49 -19.48 -19.35 0.87
N ASP A 50 -20.54 -19.64 0.12
CA ASP A 50 -20.67 -20.86 -0.69
C ASP A 50 -19.58 -21.01 -1.76
N THR A 51 -18.93 -19.92 -2.15
CA THR A 51 -17.87 -19.95 -3.18
C THR A 51 -16.55 -20.52 -2.66
N TRP A 52 -16.35 -20.57 -1.33
CA TRP A 52 -15.09 -21.01 -0.75
C TRP A 52 -14.92 -22.52 -0.74
N LYS A 53 -16.01 -23.28 -0.66
CA LYS A 53 -15.97 -24.75 -0.63
C LYS A 53 -15.28 -25.33 -1.86
N ASP A 54 -15.65 -24.86 -3.05
CA ASP A 54 -15.03 -25.30 -4.29
C ASP A 54 -13.61 -24.73 -4.45
N ALA A 55 -13.38 -23.49 -3.98
CA ALA A 55 -12.06 -22.87 -4.04
C ALA A 55 -11.00 -23.65 -3.25
N VAL A 56 -11.33 -24.17 -2.07
CA VAL A 56 -10.38 -24.91 -1.21
C VAL A 56 -10.41 -26.43 -1.40
N LYS A 57 -11.31 -26.93 -2.26
CA LYS A 57 -11.47 -28.37 -2.48
C LYS A 57 -10.16 -29.03 -2.92
N ASP A 58 -9.78 -30.12 -2.26
CA ASP A 58 -8.56 -30.89 -2.53
C ASP A 58 -7.25 -30.10 -2.30
N CYS A 59 -7.30 -28.90 -1.72
CA CYS A 59 -6.11 -28.12 -1.36
C CYS A 59 -5.45 -28.70 -0.12
N THR A 60 -4.12 -28.79 -0.14
CA THR A 60 -3.30 -29.16 1.03
C THR A 60 -2.95 -27.94 1.89
N TYR A 61 -2.78 -26.79 1.25
CA TYR A 61 -2.38 -25.54 1.87
C TYR A 61 -3.27 -24.40 1.37
N VAL A 62 -3.55 -23.43 2.23
CA VAL A 62 -4.28 -22.20 1.85
C VAL A 62 -3.49 -20.99 2.30
N VAL A 63 -3.23 -20.07 1.37
CA VAL A 63 -2.65 -18.75 1.69
C VAL A 63 -3.76 -17.71 1.59
N HIS A 64 -4.27 -17.28 2.74
CA HIS A 64 -5.33 -16.29 2.82
C HIS A 64 -4.75 -14.88 2.89
N VAL A 65 -4.51 -14.30 1.72
CA VAL A 65 -4.02 -12.92 1.54
C VAL A 65 -5.14 -11.88 1.46
N ALA A 66 -6.38 -12.33 1.30
CA ALA A 66 -7.49 -11.45 0.95
C ALA A 66 -8.01 -10.72 2.19
N ALA A 67 -7.85 -9.39 2.19
CA ALA A 67 -8.50 -8.52 3.16
C ALA A 67 -9.03 -7.26 2.47
N PRO A 68 -10.18 -6.73 2.91
CA PRO A 68 -10.62 -5.43 2.45
C PRO A 68 -9.59 -4.36 2.83
N THR A 69 -9.24 -3.52 1.86
CA THR A 69 -8.37 -2.36 2.08
C THR A 69 -9.23 -1.09 2.16
N PRO A 70 -8.74 -0.01 2.80
CA PRO A 70 -9.52 1.23 3.00
C PRO A 70 -9.98 1.94 1.71
N HIS A 71 -9.49 1.53 0.53
CA HIS A 71 -9.95 2.02 -0.77
C HIS A 71 -11.02 1.12 -1.43
N SER A 72 -11.46 0.06 -0.75
CA SER A 72 -12.67 -0.65 -1.18
C SER A 72 -13.88 0.29 -1.07
N SER A 73 -14.89 0.09 -1.92
CA SER A 73 -16.14 0.87 -1.98
C SER A 73 -16.97 0.87 -0.67
N LEU A 74 -16.43 0.28 0.40
CA LEU A 74 -17.01 0.22 1.72
C LEU A 74 -16.76 1.56 2.43
N SER A 75 -17.76 2.44 2.39
CA SER A 75 -17.72 3.79 2.94
C SER A 75 -17.88 3.85 4.47
N LYS A 76 -17.98 2.71 5.17
CA LYS A 76 -18.21 2.64 6.61
C LYS A 76 -17.24 1.65 7.28
N ASP A 77 -16.62 2.10 8.38
CA ASP A 77 -15.65 1.31 9.16
C ASP A 77 -16.20 -0.04 9.64
N ASN A 78 -17.50 -0.09 9.96
CA ASN A 78 -18.17 -1.33 10.40
C ASN A 78 -18.26 -2.38 9.28
N ASP A 79 -18.46 -1.96 8.03
CA ASP A 79 -18.60 -2.88 6.90
C ASP A 79 -17.23 -3.48 6.53
N LEU A 80 -16.16 -2.68 6.61
CA LEU A 80 -14.78 -3.15 6.46
C LEU A 80 -14.42 -4.19 7.51
N LEU A 81 -14.75 -3.90 8.78
CA LEU A 81 -14.48 -4.82 9.89
C LEU A 81 -15.25 -6.13 9.73
N LYS A 82 -16.56 -6.04 9.46
CA LYS A 82 -17.41 -7.21 9.25
C LYS A 82 -16.88 -8.07 8.10
N LEU A 83 -16.54 -7.46 6.96
CA LEU A 83 -16.00 -8.19 5.81
C LEU A 83 -14.65 -8.86 6.14
N ALA A 84 -13.76 -8.18 6.87
CA ALA A 84 -12.46 -8.74 7.24
C ALA A 84 -12.61 -9.96 8.16
N VAL A 85 -13.46 -9.86 9.18
CA VAL A 85 -13.67 -10.92 10.18
C VAL A 85 -14.49 -12.07 9.59
N ASP A 86 -15.69 -11.79 9.06
CA ASP A 86 -16.60 -12.82 8.58
C ASP A 86 -16.04 -13.52 7.33
N GLY A 87 -15.45 -12.74 6.40
CA GLY A 87 -14.80 -13.31 5.22
C GLY A 87 -13.65 -14.25 5.58
N THR A 88 -12.89 -13.93 6.64
CA THR A 88 -11.83 -14.83 7.14
C THR A 88 -12.40 -16.09 7.75
N LYS A 89 -13.44 -15.97 8.60
CA LYS A 89 -14.11 -17.14 9.18
C LYS A 89 -14.71 -18.05 8.10
N ALA A 90 -15.30 -17.49 7.04
CA ALA A 90 -15.84 -18.26 5.93
C ALA A 90 -14.76 -19.10 5.21
N VAL A 91 -13.59 -18.51 4.94
CA VAL A 91 -12.46 -19.25 4.36
C VAL A 91 -11.98 -20.35 5.31
N LEU A 92 -11.81 -20.05 6.59
CA LEU A 92 -11.34 -21.02 7.59
C LEU A 92 -12.35 -22.17 7.79
N GLN A 93 -13.64 -21.87 7.76
CA GLN A 93 -14.72 -22.86 7.81
C GLN A 93 -14.67 -23.78 6.60
N ALA A 94 -14.52 -23.23 5.39
CA ALA A 94 -14.35 -24.04 4.19
C ALA A 94 -13.10 -24.94 4.26
N CYS A 95 -12.00 -24.43 4.83
CA CYS A 95 -10.79 -25.22 5.05
C CYS A 95 -11.05 -26.39 6.00
N ALA A 96 -11.69 -26.14 7.15
CA ALA A 96 -12.06 -27.17 8.13
C ALA A 96 -12.99 -28.23 7.51
N ASP A 97 -13.98 -27.81 6.74
CA ASP A 97 -14.95 -28.72 6.11
C ASP A 97 -14.39 -29.50 4.94
N SER A 98 -13.32 -29.02 4.29
CA SER A 98 -12.63 -29.77 3.24
C SER A 98 -11.98 -31.07 3.75
N GLY A 99 -11.49 -31.06 4.99
CA GLY A 99 -10.71 -32.16 5.58
C GLY A 99 -9.36 -32.44 4.92
N THR A 100 -8.98 -31.71 3.86
CA THR A 100 -7.72 -31.91 3.13
C THR A 100 -6.65 -30.87 3.46
N VAL A 101 -7.07 -29.70 3.96
CA VAL A 101 -6.17 -28.59 4.30
C VAL A 101 -5.39 -28.94 5.56
N LYS A 102 -4.06 -28.97 5.46
CA LYS A 102 -3.13 -29.20 6.57
C LYS A 102 -2.77 -27.92 7.29
N ARG A 103 -2.61 -26.83 6.53
CA ARG A 103 -2.15 -25.54 7.06
C ARG A 103 -2.74 -24.37 6.30
N VAL A 104 -3.17 -23.36 7.06
CA VAL A 104 -3.59 -22.06 6.56
C VAL A 104 -2.56 -21.01 6.95
N VAL A 105 -2.08 -20.24 5.98
CA VAL A 105 -1.22 -19.07 6.19
C VAL A 105 -2.06 -17.81 6.00
N LEU A 106 -2.31 -17.08 7.08
CA LEU A 106 -3.08 -15.84 7.09
C LEU A 106 -2.18 -14.61 6.97
N THR A 107 -2.50 -13.70 6.05
CA THR A 107 -1.84 -12.39 5.97
C THR A 107 -2.51 -11.36 6.88
N SER A 108 -1.87 -11.08 8.01
CA SER A 108 -2.24 -9.98 8.91
C SER A 108 -1.42 -8.72 8.60
N SER A 109 -0.97 -7.98 9.61
CA SER A 109 -0.18 -6.75 9.51
C SER A 109 0.57 -6.50 10.82
N ILE A 110 1.68 -5.76 10.78
CA ILE A 110 2.26 -5.18 12.01
C ILE A 110 1.29 -4.22 12.73
N SER A 111 0.24 -3.74 12.06
CA SER A 111 -0.85 -2.98 12.68
C SER A 111 -1.69 -3.81 13.67
N ALA A 112 -1.63 -5.14 13.61
CA ALA A 112 -2.22 -6.03 14.62
C ALA A 112 -1.27 -6.29 15.81
N VAL A 113 0.02 -5.97 15.65
CA VAL A 113 1.06 -6.11 16.68
C VAL A 113 1.15 -4.83 17.51
N PHE A 114 1.15 -3.67 16.84
CA PHE A 114 1.23 -2.38 17.50
C PHE A 114 0.42 -1.30 16.79
N ASP A 115 -0.25 -0.47 17.60
CA ASP A 115 -0.96 0.71 17.15
C ASP A 115 0.03 1.85 16.84
N GLN A 116 0.45 1.93 15.57
CA GLN A 116 1.34 2.99 15.06
C GLN A 116 0.74 4.39 15.15
N SER A 117 -0.54 4.52 15.49
CA SER A 117 -1.19 5.80 15.70
C SER A 117 -0.92 6.38 17.10
N GLN A 118 -0.39 5.59 18.03
CA GLN A 118 -0.12 6.06 19.40
C GLN A 118 0.92 7.18 19.44
N PRO A 119 0.80 8.10 20.42
CA PRO A 119 1.79 9.17 20.60
C PRO A 119 3.18 8.58 20.87
N ALA A 120 4.23 9.29 20.48
CA ALA A 120 5.61 8.92 20.73
C ALA A 120 5.93 8.78 22.24
N SER A 121 5.10 9.35 23.12
CA SER A 121 5.15 9.10 24.57
C SER A 121 4.93 7.62 24.91
N ALA A 122 3.95 6.96 24.29
CA ALA A 122 3.66 5.54 24.49
C ALA A 122 4.83 4.65 24.00
N LEU A 123 5.56 5.08 22.97
CA LEU A 123 6.78 4.41 22.53
C LEU A 123 7.95 4.59 23.51
N SER A 124 8.00 5.70 24.27
CA SER A 124 9.05 5.92 25.29
C SER A 124 8.98 4.92 26.44
N GLU A 125 7.76 4.48 26.79
CA GLU A 125 7.52 3.59 27.93
C GLU A 125 8.12 2.19 27.70
N ARG A 126 8.49 1.85 26.47
CA ARG A 126 9.15 0.59 26.12
C ARG A 126 10.67 0.54 26.30
N GLU A 127 11.31 1.61 26.76
CA GLU A 127 12.78 1.65 26.98
C GLU A 127 13.63 1.23 25.76
N GLY A 128 13.10 1.35 24.53
CA GLY A 128 13.79 0.92 23.31
C GLY A 128 13.69 -0.59 22.99
N LYS A 129 12.83 -1.34 23.69
CA LYS A 129 12.57 -2.76 23.39
C LYS A 129 11.75 -2.89 22.10
N PRO A 130 12.17 -3.75 21.16
CA PRO A 130 11.42 -3.98 19.92
C PRO A 130 10.08 -4.66 20.19
N PHE A 131 9.10 -4.43 19.31
CA PHE A 131 7.85 -5.19 19.28
C PHE A 131 8.10 -6.63 18.81
N THR A 132 7.49 -7.59 19.48
CA THR A 132 7.63 -9.03 19.19
C THR A 132 6.29 -9.64 18.80
N GLU A 133 6.30 -10.89 18.36
CA GLU A 133 5.11 -11.67 18.02
C GLU A 133 4.16 -11.90 19.19
N ALA A 134 4.57 -11.60 20.43
CA ALA A 134 3.69 -11.64 21.59
C ALA A 134 2.82 -10.38 21.72
N ASP A 135 3.17 -9.29 21.04
CA ASP A 135 2.53 -7.99 21.20
C ASP A 135 1.26 -7.87 20.37
N TRP A 136 0.25 -7.20 20.92
CA TRP A 136 -1.04 -6.99 20.25
C TRP A 136 -1.47 -5.54 20.34
N SER A 137 -2.00 -5.04 19.23
CA SER A 137 -2.74 -3.79 19.22
C SER A 137 -4.00 -3.90 20.08
N ASN A 138 -4.31 -2.82 20.80
CA ASN A 138 -5.55 -2.72 21.56
C ASN A 138 -6.70 -2.28 20.64
N ALA A 139 -7.56 -3.22 20.23
CA ALA A 139 -8.71 -2.99 19.36
C ALA A 139 -9.76 -2.01 19.93
N GLU A 140 -9.75 -1.81 21.25
CA GLU A 140 -10.62 -0.87 21.96
C GLU A 140 -9.98 0.53 22.12
N SER A 141 -8.74 0.70 21.64
CA SER A 141 -8.07 1.99 21.69
C SER A 141 -8.77 3.00 20.79
N ALA A 142 -9.13 4.16 21.34
CA ALA A 142 -9.71 5.27 20.59
C ALA A 142 -8.74 5.87 19.56
N THR A 143 -7.43 5.59 19.67
CA THR A 143 -6.43 6.07 18.71
C THR A 143 -6.30 5.16 17.50
N LEU A 144 -6.58 3.86 17.65
CA LEU A 144 -6.34 2.86 16.62
C LEU A 144 -7.23 3.15 15.40
N ASP A 145 -6.59 3.25 14.23
CA ASP A 145 -7.31 3.48 12.99
C ASP A 145 -8.17 2.26 12.59
N ALA A 146 -9.16 2.50 11.72
CA ALA A 146 -10.08 1.46 11.29
C ALA A 146 -9.35 0.25 10.66
N TYR A 147 -8.25 0.48 9.96
CA TYR A 147 -7.45 -0.58 9.34
C TYR A 147 -6.74 -1.44 10.39
N GLY A 148 -6.06 -0.83 11.36
CA GLY A 148 -5.40 -1.51 12.47
C GLY A 148 -6.42 -2.27 13.32
N LYS A 149 -7.59 -1.69 13.57
CA LYS A 149 -8.70 -2.38 14.25
C LYS A 149 -9.18 -3.60 13.47
N ALA A 150 -9.43 -3.45 12.17
CA ALA A 150 -9.86 -4.56 11.31
C ALA A 150 -8.82 -5.69 11.27
N LYS A 151 -7.53 -5.37 11.12
CA LYS A 151 -6.45 -6.37 11.12
C LYS A 151 -6.28 -7.08 12.47
N THR A 152 -6.39 -6.34 13.57
CA THR A 152 -6.32 -6.91 14.92
C THR A 152 -7.46 -7.90 15.16
N LEU A 153 -8.69 -7.50 14.84
CA LEU A 153 -9.88 -8.33 15.07
C LEU A 153 -9.96 -9.51 14.10
N GLN A 154 -9.58 -9.33 12.83
CA GLN A 154 -9.44 -10.43 11.85
C GLN A 154 -8.50 -11.52 12.37
N GLU A 155 -7.33 -11.13 12.86
CA GLU A 155 -6.32 -12.07 13.32
C GLU A 155 -6.76 -12.80 14.60
N LYS A 156 -7.32 -12.07 15.59
CA LYS A 156 -7.89 -12.69 16.80
C LYS A 156 -8.99 -13.70 16.47
N ALA A 157 -9.92 -13.31 15.59
CA ALA A 157 -11.00 -14.18 15.15
C ALA A 157 -10.51 -15.46 14.46
N ALA A 158 -9.40 -15.39 13.73
CA ALA A 158 -8.79 -16.57 13.11
C ALA A 158 -8.19 -17.53 14.15
N TRP A 159 -7.47 -16.99 15.14
CA TRP A 159 -6.94 -17.79 16.26
C TRP A 159 -8.04 -18.44 17.08
N ASP A 160 -9.07 -17.68 17.44
CA ASP A 160 -10.21 -18.18 18.20
C ASP A 160 -10.94 -19.28 17.42
N PHE A 161 -11.17 -19.08 16.11
CA PHE A 161 -11.81 -20.07 15.25
C PHE A 161 -11.05 -21.41 15.25
N VAL A 162 -9.73 -21.39 14.99
CA VAL A 162 -8.92 -22.62 14.93
C VAL A 162 -8.82 -23.30 16.29
N LYS A 163 -8.80 -22.53 17.38
CA LYS A 163 -8.80 -23.06 18.74
C LYS A 163 -10.11 -23.79 19.08
N GLU A 164 -11.23 -23.31 18.56
CA GLU A 164 -12.57 -23.87 18.79
C GLU A 164 -12.91 -25.07 17.88
N LEU A 165 -12.09 -25.35 16.87
CA LEU A 165 -12.31 -26.49 15.98
C LEU A 165 -12.16 -27.83 16.73
N PRO A 166 -13.02 -28.83 16.40
CA PRO A 166 -12.81 -30.21 16.79
C PRO A 166 -11.45 -30.72 16.29
N GLU A 167 -10.82 -31.60 17.07
CA GLU A 167 -9.45 -32.08 16.78
C GLU A 167 -9.36 -32.78 15.41
N GLU A 168 -10.42 -33.49 15.00
CA GLU A 168 -10.51 -34.16 13.70
C GLU A 168 -10.64 -33.22 12.49
N LYS A 169 -10.97 -31.94 12.72
CA LYS A 169 -11.08 -30.90 11.67
C LYS A 169 -9.94 -29.87 11.74
N LYS A 170 -9.01 -30.04 12.67
CA LYS A 170 -8.00 -29.03 12.98
C LYS A 170 -6.93 -28.99 11.89
N PHE A 171 -6.54 -27.79 11.53
CA PHE A 171 -5.41 -27.50 10.67
C PHE A 171 -4.46 -26.53 11.38
N GLU A 172 -3.20 -26.50 10.96
CA GLU A 172 -2.22 -25.58 11.51
C GLU A 172 -2.50 -24.15 11.01
N LEU A 173 -2.48 -23.17 11.91
CA LEU A 173 -2.57 -21.76 11.54
C LEU A 173 -1.21 -21.08 11.65
N VAL A 174 -0.81 -20.39 10.59
CA VAL A 174 0.37 -19.51 10.58
C VAL A 174 -0.06 -18.11 10.24
N VAL A 175 0.42 -17.11 10.97
CA VAL A 175 0.12 -15.71 10.66
C VAL A 175 1.39 -14.99 10.24
N ILE A 176 1.33 -14.31 9.10
CA ILE A 176 2.37 -13.39 8.64
C ILE A 176 1.94 -11.96 8.93
N ASN A 177 2.73 -11.21 9.69
CA ASN A 177 2.52 -9.81 10.04
C ASN A 177 3.53 -8.93 9.29
N PRO A 178 3.27 -8.59 8.01
CA PRO A 178 4.19 -7.78 7.23
C PRO A 178 4.20 -6.32 7.67
N GLY A 179 5.34 -5.66 7.46
CA GLY A 179 5.45 -4.20 7.46
C GLY A 179 4.82 -3.57 6.21
N LEU A 180 5.09 -2.29 5.97
CA LEU A 180 4.67 -1.61 4.75
C LEU A 180 5.36 -2.23 3.53
N CYS A 181 4.60 -2.99 2.75
CA CYS A 181 5.10 -3.70 1.57
C CYS A 181 5.48 -2.73 0.45
N ILE A 182 6.77 -2.62 0.16
CA ILE A 182 7.34 -1.93 -0.99
C ILE A 182 7.98 -2.94 -1.93
N GLY A 183 8.28 -2.57 -3.17
CA GLY A 183 8.96 -3.42 -4.14
C GLY A 183 8.32 -3.32 -5.53
N PRO A 184 8.87 -4.05 -6.51
CA PRO A 184 8.42 -3.98 -7.89
C PRO A 184 6.97 -4.48 -8.03
N LEU A 185 6.17 -3.74 -8.81
CA LEU A 185 4.81 -4.14 -9.15
C LEU A 185 4.83 -5.18 -10.28
N LEU A 186 3.93 -6.17 -10.21
CA LEU A 186 3.80 -7.21 -11.25
C LEU A 186 2.94 -6.78 -12.44
N GLN A 187 2.07 -5.79 -12.27
CA GLN A 187 1.16 -5.33 -13.30
C GLN A 187 0.87 -3.84 -13.16
N LYS A 188 0.39 -3.23 -14.25
CA LYS A 188 -0.14 -1.87 -14.20
C LYS A 188 -1.38 -1.85 -13.30
N THR A 189 -1.52 -0.79 -12.53
CA THR A 189 -2.61 -0.63 -11.58
C THR A 189 -3.90 -0.26 -12.34
N THR A 190 -4.80 -1.22 -12.56
CA THR A 190 -6.09 -0.99 -13.24
C THR A 190 -7.13 -0.32 -12.33
N HIS A 191 -7.01 -0.47 -11.00
CA HIS A 191 -7.98 0.06 -10.01
C HIS A 191 -7.34 0.95 -8.94
N GLY A 192 -6.34 1.73 -9.34
CA GLY A 192 -5.62 2.63 -8.45
C GLY A 192 -4.37 2.02 -7.83
N VAL A 193 -3.48 2.90 -7.38
CA VAL A 193 -2.16 2.52 -6.87
C VAL A 193 -2.30 1.90 -5.48
N PRO A 194 -1.69 0.72 -5.21
CA PRO A 194 -1.76 0.11 -3.89
C PRO A 194 -1.31 1.08 -2.80
N THR A 195 -2.04 1.12 -1.68
CA THR A 195 -1.80 2.08 -0.59
C THR A 195 -0.34 2.05 -0.10
N SER A 196 0.28 0.87 -0.08
CA SER A 196 1.63 0.69 0.44
C SER A 196 2.72 1.38 -0.39
N VAL A 197 2.49 1.55 -1.69
CA VAL A 197 3.42 2.21 -2.61
C VAL A 197 2.95 3.61 -3.02
N LEU A 198 1.79 4.05 -2.55
CA LEU A 198 1.21 5.36 -2.85
C LEU A 198 2.16 6.50 -2.47
N LEU A 199 2.85 6.40 -1.33
CA LEU A 199 3.80 7.42 -0.89
C LEU A 199 4.96 7.60 -1.89
N ILE A 200 5.52 6.50 -2.39
CA ILE A 200 6.58 6.52 -3.42
C ILE A 200 6.04 7.17 -4.70
N LYS A 201 4.84 6.79 -5.15
CA LYS A 201 4.18 7.42 -6.31
C LYS A 201 4.05 8.94 -6.13
N ARG A 202 3.58 9.38 -4.96
CA ARG A 202 3.37 10.79 -4.62
C ARG A 202 4.67 11.61 -4.58
N PHE A 203 5.79 10.97 -4.25
CA PHE A 203 7.11 11.60 -4.40
C PHE A 203 7.52 11.72 -5.86
N MET A 204 7.32 10.66 -6.64
CA MET A 204 7.73 10.58 -8.04
C MET A 204 6.93 11.53 -8.96
N ASP A 205 5.64 11.76 -8.67
CA ASP A 205 4.77 12.66 -9.44
C ASP A 205 4.66 14.07 -8.84
N ARG A 206 5.37 14.34 -7.73
CA ARG A 206 5.37 15.61 -6.99
C ARG A 206 3.99 16.01 -6.44
N SER A 207 3.10 15.06 -6.17
CA SER A 207 1.80 15.37 -5.54
C SER A 207 1.92 15.72 -4.05
N ILE A 208 3.08 15.49 -3.41
CA ILE A 208 3.38 15.94 -2.05
C ILE A 208 4.49 17.01 -2.12
N PRO A 209 4.19 18.27 -1.75
CA PRO A 209 5.19 19.35 -1.81
C PRO A 209 6.18 19.31 -0.64
N LEU A 210 5.78 18.75 0.51
CA LEU A 210 6.57 18.72 1.75
C LEU A 210 6.58 17.32 2.34
N VAL A 211 7.77 16.86 2.75
CA VAL A 211 7.96 15.53 3.34
C VAL A 211 7.32 15.50 4.73
N PRO A 212 6.36 14.58 4.99
CA PRO A 212 5.78 14.44 6.32
C PRO A 212 6.82 13.85 7.29
N PRO A 213 6.90 14.35 8.53
CA PRO A 213 7.82 13.85 9.53
C PRO A 213 7.30 12.55 10.18
N ALA A 214 7.41 11.44 9.44
CA ALA A 214 7.01 10.12 9.87
C ALA A 214 8.13 9.09 9.61
N SER A 215 8.05 7.96 10.31
CA SER A 215 8.88 6.78 10.07
C SER A 215 8.01 5.57 9.80
N LEU A 216 8.44 4.71 8.90
CA LEU A 216 7.67 3.57 8.40
C LEU A 216 8.52 2.31 8.53
N SER A 217 7.97 1.27 9.15
CA SER A 217 8.56 -0.07 9.08
C SER A 217 8.21 -0.69 7.73
N VAL A 218 9.23 -0.93 6.91
CA VAL A 218 9.07 -1.35 5.51
C VAL A 218 9.64 -2.74 5.28
N VAL A 219 9.11 -3.41 4.26
CA VAL A 219 9.57 -4.73 3.82
C VAL A 219 9.39 -4.89 2.32
N ASP A 220 10.29 -5.64 1.69
CA ASP A 220 10.15 -5.96 0.28
C ASP A 220 9.02 -6.98 0.05
N VAL A 221 8.16 -6.73 -0.92
CA VAL A 221 7.03 -7.60 -1.28
C VAL A 221 7.49 -8.99 -1.70
N ARG A 222 8.70 -9.13 -2.25
CA ARG A 222 9.31 -10.41 -2.61
C ARG A 222 9.77 -11.19 -1.36
N ASP A 223 10.12 -10.51 -0.28
CA ASP A 223 10.39 -11.15 1.02
C ASP A 223 9.08 -11.61 1.66
N VAL A 224 8.03 -10.81 1.59
CA VAL A 224 6.69 -11.18 2.08
C VAL A 224 6.15 -12.38 1.30
N ALA A 225 6.24 -12.38 -0.03
CA ALA A 225 5.81 -13.53 -0.84
C ALA A 225 6.56 -14.80 -0.45
N ARG A 226 7.89 -14.70 -0.28
CA ARG A 226 8.73 -15.81 0.18
C ARG A 226 8.36 -16.28 1.58
N ALA A 227 8.01 -15.38 2.50
CA ALA A 227 7.54 -15.73 3.84
C ALA A 227 6.27 -16.59 3.80
N HIS A 228 5.32 -16.25 2.93
CA HIS A 228 4.10 -17.04 2.77
C HIS A 228 4.40 -18.43 2.20
N VAL A 229 5.27 -18.54 1.20
CA VAL A 229 5.65 -19.84 0.61
C VAL A 229 6.39 -20.71 1.63
N ARG A 230 7.37 -20.15 2.33
CA ARG A 230 8.13 -20.84 3.38
C ARG A 230 7.22 -21.31 4.51
N ALA A 231 6.24 -20.49 4.91
CA ALA A 231 5.25 -20.84 5.93
C ALA A 231 4.40 -22.08 5.57
N LEU A 232 4.31 -22.49 4.29
CA LEU A 232 3.56 -23.68 3.90
C LEU A 232 4.19 -24.99 4.38
N THR A 233 5.53 -25.06 4.41
CA THR A 233 6.23 -26.36 4.56
C THR A 233 7.29 -26.37 5.65
N VAL A 234 7.84 -25.22 6.03
CA VAL A 234 8.93 -25.16 7.01
C VAL A 234 8.47 -25.64 8.38
N PRO A 235 9.25 -26.47 9.10
CA PRO A 235 8.94 -26.86 10.48
C PRO A 235 9.00 -25.67 11.45
N GLY A 236 8.21 -25.70 12.53
CA GLY A 236 8.25 -24.68 13.58
C GLY A 236 7.55 -23.35 13.26
N VAL A 237 6.93 -23.24 12.08
CA VAL A 237 6.12 -22.07 11.69
C VAL A 237 4.68 -22.13 12.20
N ALA A 238 4.14 -23.34 12.38
CA ALA A 238 2.77 -23.61 12.81
C ALA A 238 2.47 -22.99 14.17
N ASP A 239 1.22 -22.58 14.38
CA ASP A 239 0.68 -22.01 15.61
C ASP A 239 1.45 -20.81 16.13
N ASN A 240 2.04 -20.05 15.20
CA ASN A 240 2.81 -18.85 15.50
C ASN A 240 2.46 -17.71 14.57
N ARG A 241 2.70 -16.50 15.10
CA ARG A 241 2.79 -15.26 14.33
C ARG A 241 4.23 -15.10 13.87
N HIS A 242 4.44 -14.35 12.79
CA HIS A 242 5.77 -14.06 12.26
C HIS A 242 5.80 -12.62 11.77
N ILE A 243 6.59 -11.78 12.45
CA ILE A 243 6.77 -10.41 12.00
C ILE A 243 7.73 -10.41 10.81
N VAL A 244 7.25 -9.90 9.68
CA VAL A 244 7.99 -9.86 8.41
C VAL A 244 8.24 -8.39 8.06
N THR A 245 9.32 -7.87 8.61
CA THR A 245 9.76 -6.49 8.41
C THR A 245 11.27 -6.40 8.34
N ASN A 246 11.81 -5.44 7.58
CA ASN A 246 13.25 -5.23 7.53
C ASN A 246 13.68 -4.19 8.58
N GLN A 247 13.39 -2.92 8.31
CA GLN A 247 13.81 -1.80 9.16
C GLN A 247 12.79 -0.67 9.12
N CYS A 248 12.88 0.21 10.12
CA CYS A 248 12.13 1.45 10.16
C CYS A 248 12.92 2.55 9.45
N ILE A 249 12.35 3.12 8.39
CA ILE A 249 12.97 4.20 7.60
C ILE A 249 12.18 5.49 7.77
N SER A 250 12.87 6.63 7.88
CA SER A 250 12.18 7.93 7.86
C SER A 250 11.65 8.22 6.46
N VAL A 251 10.49 8.87 6.37
CA VAL A 251 9.91 9.29 5.09
C VAL A 251 10.83 10.28 4.36
N LYS A 252 11.67 11.02 5.10
CA LYS A 252 12.71 11.89 4.55
C LYS A 252 13.84 11.10 3.88
N ASP A 253 14.30 10.01 4.49
CA ASP A 253 15.35 9.17 3.91
C ASP A 253 14.84 8.47 2.64
N MET A 254 13.58 8.02 2.65
CA MET A 254 12.92 7.50 1.44
C MET A 254 12.89 8.55 0.32
N ALA A 255 12.44 9.78 0.62
CA ALA A 255 12.43 10.86 -0.36
C ALA A 255 13.84 11.21 -0.86
N THR A 256 14.84 11.16 0.02
CA THR A 256 16.24 11.44 -0.31
C THR A 256 16.84 10.37 -1.21
N ALA A 257 16.57 9.09 -0.94
CA ALA A 257 16.99 7.97 -1.78
C ALA A 257 16.40 8.10 -3.20
N LEU A 258 15.09 8.36 -3.30
CA LEU A 258 14.43 8.61 -4.59
C LEU A 258 15.02 9.84 -5.29
N ALA A 259 15.22 10.96 -4.57
CA ALA A 259 15.77 12.18 -5.14
C ALA A 259 17.18 11.99 -5.68
N LYS A 260 18.03 11.22 -4.98
CA LYS A 260 19.40 10.91 -5.41
C LYS A 260 19.40 10.18 -6.75
N GLU A 261 18.51 9.19 -6.91
CA GLU A 261 18.43 8.39 -8.13
C GLU A 261 17.73 9.13 -9.28
N PHE A 262 16.56 9.71 -9.03
CA PHE A 262 15.68 10.14 -10.12
C PHE A 262 15.81 11.62 -10.51
N LYS A 263 16.45 12.49 -9.71
CA LYS A 263 16.73 13.88 -10.14
C LYS A 263 17.63 13.93 -11.39
N PRO A 264 18.72 13.14 -11.50
CA PRO A 264 19.48 12.99 -12.74
C PRO A 264 18.62 12.61 -13.95
N HIS A 265 17.55 11.83 -13.75
CA HIS A 265 16.59 11.44 -14.79
C HIS A 265 15.47 12.46 -15.02
N GLY A 266 15.53 13.66 -14.43
CA GLY A 266 14.57 14.74 -14.68
C GLY A 266 13.29 14.68 -13.83
N TYR A 267 13.29 13.92 -12.74
CA TYR A 267 12.21 13.95 -11.75
C TYR A 267 12.45 15.04 -10.69
N SER A 268 11.37 15.68 -10.24
CA SER A 268 11.43 16.75 -9.22
C SER A 268 10.88 16.25 -7.89
N ILE A 269 11.74 15.68 -7.06
CA ILE A 269 11.36 15.08 -5.77
C ILE A 269 11.68 16.05 -4.64
N SER A 270 10.65 16.37 -3.84
CA SER A 270 10.81 17.22 -2.65
C SER A 270 11.49 16.44 -1.53
N THR A 271 12.52 17.03 -0.94
CA THR A 271 13.21 16.52 0.26
C THR A 271 13.09 17.49 1.44
N ALA A 272 12.36 18.60 1.24
CA ALA A 272 12.11 19.58 2.28
C ALA A 272 11.09 19.01 3.27
N GLY A 273 11.47 18.97 4.55
CA GLY A 273 10.55 18.59 5.62
C GLY A 273 9.44 19.61 5.76
N ALA A 274 8.23 19.16 6.12
CA ALA A 274 7.17 20.08 6.51
C ALA A 274 7.63 20.92 7.73
N PRO A 275 7.65 22.26 7.64
CA PRO A 275 7.99 23.11 8.78
C PRO A 275 7.06 22.84 9.96
N TYR A 276 7.64 22.67 11.15
CA TYR A 276 6.89 22.44 12.39
C TYR A 276 5.79 23.49 12.62
N PHE A 277 6.04 24.74 12.22
CA PHE A 277 5.08 25.85 12.31
C PHE A 277 3.83 25.65 11.44
N LEU A 278 3.95 25.11 10.22
CA LEU A 278 2.80 24.85 9.33
C LEU A 278 1.94 23.68 9.84
N MET A 279 2.58 22.68 10.47
CA MET A 279 1.86 21.59 11.13
C MET A 279 1.19 22.05 12.43
N TRP A 280 1.85 22.91 13.19
CA TRP A 280 1.30 23.56 14.38
C TRP A 280 0.08 24.42 14.06
N LEU A 281 0.11 25.23 12.99
CA LEU A 281 -1.04 26.05 12.56
C LEU A 281 -2.26 25.19 12.19
N ASN A 282 -2.07 24.08 11.48
CA ASN A 282 -3.13 23.11 11.17
C ASN A 282 -3.63 22.35 12.41
N SER A 283 -2.78 22.17 13.44
CA SER A 283 -3.16 21.51 14.70
C SER A 283 -4.11 22.30 15.59
N LEU A 284 -4.28 23.59 15.32
CA LEU A 284 -5.25 24.46 16.00
C LEU A 284 -6.68 24.29 15.45
N VAL A 285 -6.83 23.73 14.25
CA VAL A 285 -8.12 23.61 13.54
C VAL A 285 -8.66 22.17 13.56
N ASP A 286 -7.79 21.16 13.67
CA ASP A 286 -8.18 19.75 13.64
C ASP A 286 -7.56 18.95 14.80
N LYS A 287 -8.40 18.26 15.60
CA LYS A 287 -7.98 17.39 16.71
C LYS A 287 -7.06 16.25 16.24
N ASN A 288 -7.20 15.77 15.00
CA ASN A 288 -6.32 14.74 14.41
C ASN A 288 -4.90 15.26 14.16
N SER A 289 -4.75 16.56 13.88
CA SER A 289 -3.44 17.19 13.64
C SER A 289 -2.64 17.33 14.94
N LYS A 290 -3.28 17.54 16.10
CA LYS A 290 -2.62 17.52 17.42
C LYS A 290 -2.08 16.13 17.79
N LEU A 291 -2.80 15.07 17.40
CA LEU A 291 -2.33 13.68 17.55
C LEU A 291 -1.15 13.40 16.60
N LEU A 292 -1.12 13.96 15.40
CA LEU A 292 0.00 13.83 14.46
C LEU A 292 1.29 14.49 14.99
N MET A 293 1.17 15.55 15.80
CA MET A 293 2.30 16.27 16.40
C MET A 293 2.98 15.51 17.55
N SER A 294 2.24 14.69 18.30
CA SER A 294 2.82 13.85 19.36
C SER A 294 3.47 12.57 18.83
N LYS A 295 3.30 12.24 17.54
CA LYS A 295 3.85 11.04 16.86
C LYS A 295 5.26 11.22 16.29
N LEU A 296 5.83 12.43 16.38
CA LEU A 296 7.00 12.79 15.60
C LEU A 296 8.26 12.00 16.03
N ASN A 297 8.85 11.33 15.05
CA ASN A 297 10.26 10.94 14.98
C ASN A 297 10.79 9.83 15.92
N LYS A 298 9.94 9.03 16.57
CA LYS A 298 10.41 7.81 17.25
C LYS A 298 10.15 6.57 16.37
N PRO A 299 11.19 5.86 15.91
CA PRO A 299 11.01 4.64 15.13
C PRO A 299 10.41 3.54 16.02
N SER A 300 9.30 2.94 15.59
CA SER A 300 8.89 1.64 16.09
C SER A 300 9.86 0.60 15.55
N THR A 301 10.56 -0.10 16.44
CA THR A 301 11.42 -1.23 16.10
C THR A 301 10.66 -2.52 16.32
N TYR A 302 10.90 -3.50 15.48
CA TYR A 302 10.28 -4.82 15.56
C TYR A 302 11.38 -5.87 15.57
N ASP A 303 11.18 -6.91 16.36
CA ASP A 303 12.01 -8.10 16.34
C ASP A 303 11.62 -8.93 15.12
N ASN A 304 12.59 -9.18 14.25
CA ASN A 304 12.43 -10.00 13.07
C ASN A 304 13.27 -11.28 13.12
N ALA A 305 13.68 -11.71 14.32
CA ALA A 305 14.43 -12.95 14.52
C ALA A 305 13.72 -14.15 13.88
N ARG A 306 12.40 -14.29 14.03
CA ARG A 306 11.65 -15.39 13.40
C ARG A 306 11.66 -15.35 11.87
N MET A 307 11.66 -14.16 11.26
CA MET A 307 11.80 -14.02 9.81
C MET A 307 13.15 -14.59 9.32
N ARG A 308 14.23 -14.34 10.07
CA ARG A 308 15.58 -14.80 9.70
C ARG A 308 15.83 -16.25 10.08
N GLU A 309 15.49 -16.63 11.30
CA GLU A 309 15.86 -17.91 11.91
C GLU A 309 14.87 -19.02 11.59
N VAL A 310 13.56 -18.72 11.58
CA VAL A 310 12.51 -19.73 11.34
C VAL A 310 12.12 -19.75 9.87
N LEU A 311 11.81 -18.60 9.29
CA LEU A 311 11.43 -18.54 7.88
C LEU A 311 12.63 -18.61 6.93
N GLU A 312 13.87 -18.48 7.44
CA GLU A 312 15.13 -18.45 6.67
C GLU A 312 15.13 -17.39 5.57
N ILE A 313 14.65 -16.19 5.90
CA ILE A 313 14.58 -15.06 4.97
C ILE A 313 15.51 -13.96 5.43
N GLU A 314 16.58 -13.77 4.66
CA GLU A 314 17.40 -12.57 4.75
C GLU A 314 16.67 -11.39 4.09
N PRO A 315 16.41 -10.29 4.83
CA PRO A 315 15.73 -9.13 4.28
C PRO A 315 16.53 -8.46 3.16
N ARG A 316 15.85 -8.08 2.08
CA ARG A 316 16.43 -7.30 0.97
C ARG A 316 16.76 -5.87 1.40
N ASP A 317 17.78 -5.29 0.76
CA ASP A 317 18.14 -3.89 0.99
C ASP A 317 16.96 -2.95 0.71
N VAL A 318 16.59 -2.14 1.71
CA VAL A 318 15.43 -1.26 1.64
C VAL A 318 15.60 -0.16 0.59
N GLN A 319 16.82 0.37 0.40
CA GLN A 319 17.02 1.40 -0.61
C GLN A 319 16.75 0.83 -2.00
N GLN A 320 17.31 -0.35 -2.30
CA GLN A 320 17.04 -1.05 -3.54
C GLN A 320 15.55 -1.36 -3.72
N SER A 321 14.85 -1.82 -2.69
CA SER A 321 13.39 -2.05 -2.74
C SER A 321 12.60 -0.77 -3.08
N ILE A 322 13.01 0.38 -2.54
CA ILE A 322 12.40 1.69 -2.86
C ILE A 322 12.64 2.03 -4.34
N LEU A 323 13.87 1.86 -4.84
CA LEU A 323 14.21 2.14 -6.22
C LEU A 323 13.50 1.19 -7.20
N ASP A 324 13.50 -0.12 -6.93
CA ASP A 324 12.79 -1.13 -7.71
C ASP A 324 11.29 -0.80 -7.81
N THR A 325 10.70 -0.31 -6.72
CA THR A 325 9.31 0.17 -6.72
C THR A 325 9.13 1.30 -7.74
N ALA A 326 9.94 2.34 -7.65
CA ALA A 326 9.84 3.52 -8.51
C ALA A 326 10.11 3.19 -9.99
N TYR A 327 11.13 2.38 -10.28
CA TYR A 327 11.40 1.92 -11.65
C TYR A 327 10.25 1.10 -12.22
N SER A 328 9.70 0.14 -11.46
CA SER A 328 8.55 -0.65 -11.95
C SER A 328 7.34 0.23 -12.22
N MET A 329 7.07 1.24 -11.39
CA MET A 329 6.00 2.21 -11.65
C MET A 329 6.20 3.00 -12.94
N ILE A 330 7.44 3.37 -13.26
CA ILE A 330 7.78 4.06 -14.50
C ILE A 330 7.59 3.12 -15.70
N GLN A 331 8.10 1.89 -15.60
CA GLN A 331 8.00 0.87 -16.65
C GLN A 331 6.54 0.53 -16.98
N LEU A 332 5.71 0.38 -15.95
CA LEU A 332 4.28 0.06 -16.08
C LEU A 332 3.41 1.29 -16.40
N GLY A 333 4.01 2.48 -16.48
CA GLY A 333 3.30 3.73 -16.79
C GLY A 333 2.37 4.22 -15.67
N VAL A 334 2.56 3.75 -14.44
CA VAL A 334 1.91 4.29 -13.22
C VAL A 334 2.46 5.68 -12.88
N VAL A 335 3.76 5.88 -13.12
CA VAL A 335 4.44 7.17 -13.08
C VAL A 335 4.82 7.54 -14.52
N LYS A 336 4.54 8.79 -14.92
CA LYS A 336 4.88 9.27 -16.26
C LYS A 336 6.40 9.31 -16.43
N LYS A 337 6.90 8.69 -17.52
CA LYS A 337 8.30 8.84 -17.95
C LYS A 337 8.63 10.31 -18.20
N SER A 338 9.72 10.79 -17.60
CA SER A 338 10.21 12.17 -17.81
C SER A 338 10.71 12.36 -19.25
N LYS A 339 10.76 13.61 -19.75
CA LYS A 339 11.34 13.91 -21.07
C LYS A 339 12.82 13.48 -21.16
N LYS A 340 13.57 13.67 -20.07
CA LYS A 340 15.00 13.36 -20.01
C LYS A 340 15.26 11.86 -20.03
N MET A 341 14.47 11.08 -19.29
CA MET A 341 14.57 9.62 -19.27
C MET A 341 14.25 9.02 -20.64
N LYS A 342 13.20 9.51 -21.32
CA LYS A 342 12.90 9.11 -22.71
C LYS A 342 14.06 9.38 -23.67
N LYS A 343 14.72 10.54 -23.55
CA LYS A 343 15.89 10.88 -24.36
C LYS A 343 17.08 9.96 -24.07
N GLN A 344 17.29 9.60 -22.81
CA GLN A 344 18.35 8.68 -22.39
C GLN A 344 18.14 7.26 -22.93
N GLU A 345 16.92 6.73 -22.87
CA GLU A 345 16.57 5.41 -23.44
C GLU A 345 16.84 5.39 -24.97
N LEU A 346 16.41 6.43 -25.69
CA LEU A 346 16.65 6.55 -27.14
C LEU A 346 18.14 6.65 -27.51
N SER A 347 18.98 7.30 -26.69
CA SER A 347 20.43 7.32 -26.93
C SER A 347 21.09 5.97 -26.67
N THR A 348 20.65 5.22 -25.67
CA THR A 348 21.19 3.88 -25.38
C THR A 348 20.74 2.83 -26.40
N GLU A 349 19.55 2.96 -26.98
CA GLU A 349 19.09 2.10 -28.08
C GLU A 349 19.79 2.43 -29.40
N GLY A 350 20.13 3.71 -29.64
CA GLY A 350 20.88 4.15 -30.81
C GLY A 350 22.36 3.72 -30.82
N GLU A 351 22.98 3.53 -29.65
CA GLU A 351 24.36 3.02 -29.53
C GLU A 351 24.42 1.48 -29.64
N GLY A 352 23.30 0.77 -29.50
CA GLY A 352 23.19 -0.68 -29.64
C GLY A 352 23.07 -1.20 -31.08
N HIS A 353 23.18 -0.33 -32.09
CA HIS A 353 23.04 -0.67 -33.51
C HIS A 353 24.15 -0.08 -34.40
N VAL A 354 25.39 -0.10 -33.93
CA VAL A 354 26.56 0.09 -34.80
C VAL A 354 27.66 -0.89 -34.40
N ASN A 355 27.59 -2.10 -34.93
CA ASN A 355 28.75 -2.91 -35.32
C ASN A 355 28.26 -4.12 -36.12
N GLY A 356 28.34 -3.98 -37.45
CA GLY A 356 27.95 -5.01 -38.41
C GLY A 356 28.00 -4.47 -39.83
N ASP A 357 29.17 -4.66 -40.44
CA ASP A 357 29.43 -4.74 -41.88
C ASP A 357 29.71 -3.49 -42.72
N LEU A 358 30.99 -3.42 -43.08
CA LEU A 358 31.60 -2.70 -44.18
C LEU A 358 31.07 -3.22 -45.53
N ASN A 359 30.70 -2.32 -46.44
CA ASN A 359 31.25 -2.33 -47.80
C ASN A 359 30.93 -1.02 -48.52
N GLY A 360 31.94 -0.48 -49.18
CA GLY A 360 31.87 0.79 -49.89
C GLY A 360 31.35 0.64 -51.31
N GLU A 361 30.83 1.74 -51.83
CA GLU A 361 30.98 2.10 -53.23
C GLU A 361 30.90 3.62 -53.38
N LYS A 362 31.87 4.17 -54.13
CA LYS A 362 31.94 5.56 -54.55
C LYS A 362 30.97 5.82 -55.69
N ALA A 363 30.33 6.98 -55.70
CA ALA A 363 29.97 7.68 -56.93
C ALA A 363 29.94 9.20 -56.65
N ASP A 364 30.51 9.93 -57.60
CA ASP A 364 30.90 11.34 -57.55
C ASP A 364 29.74 12.32 -57.81
N ASP A 365 29.95 13.54 -57.30
CA ASP A 365 29.58 14.87 -57.80
C ASP A 365 28.24 15.09 -58.55
N GLU A 366 27.38 15.94 -57.97
CA GLU A 366 27.07 17.22 -58.61
C GLU A 366 26.58 18.28 -57.61
N LYS A 367 27.07 19.50 -57.84
CA LYS A 367 26.83 20.73 -57.08
C LYS A 367 25.41 21.23 -57.30
N ASP A 368 24.81 21.82 -56.27
CA ASP A 368 24.01 23.02 -56.48
C ASP A 368 24.06 23.97 -55.27
N GLU A 369 24.40 25.21 -55.57
CA GLU A 369 24.57 26.35 -54.67
C GLU A 369 23.22 27.07 -54.42
N LYS A 370 23.14 27.71 -53.26
CA LYS A 370 22.29 28.87 -52.88
C LYS A 370 20.80 28.64 -52.62
N LYS A 371 20.41 28.89 -51.36
CA LYS A 371 19.78 30.17 -50.95
C LYS A 371 19.69 30.27 -49.42
N GLU A 372 20.49 31.19 -48.86
CA GLU A 372 20.15 31.91 -47.63
C GLU A 372 19.04 32.92 -47.96
N GLY A 373 18.12 33.10 -47.01
CA GLY A 373 17.05 34.10 -47.08
C GLY A 373 16.03 33.90 -45.96
N ASP A 374 16.20 34.72 -44.92
CA ASP A 374 15.18 35.37 -44.08
C ASP A 374 14.02 34.54 -43.50
N ASP A 375 14.01 34.40 -42.17
CA ASP A 375 12.81 34.60 -41.35
C ASP A 375 13.21 34.66 -39.85
N GLU A 376 13.83 35.79 -39.47
CA GLU A 376 14.08 36.16 -38.08
C GLU A 376 13.23 37.40 -37.72
N GLU A 377 11.91 37.30 -37.85
CA GLU A 377 10.98 38.31 -37.30
C GLU A 377 9.58 37.74 -37.06
N LYS A 378 9.45 36.79 -36.12
CA LYS A 378 8.14 36.36 -35.56
C LYS A 378 8.29 35.58 -34.24
N ALA A 379 9.00 36.17 -33.28
CA ALA A 379 9.10 35.62 -31.93
C ALA A 379 9.36 36.72 -30.88
N ALA A 380 8.65 37.84 -30.97
CA ALA A 380 8.79 38.93 -29.99
C ALA A 380 7.47 39.49 -29.42
N ASP A 381 6.29 39.15 -29.98
CA ASP A 381 5.02 39.77 -29.54
C ASP A 381 4.08 38.88 -28.70
N GLU A 382 4.33 37.58 -28.54
CA GLU A 382 3.47 36.72 -27.70
C GLU A 382 3.91 36.60 -26.23
N LYS A 383 4.99 37.28 -25.82
CA LYS A 383 5.51 37.23 -24.44
C LYS A 383 5.15 38.43 -23.56
N LYS A 384 4.27 39.34 -24.02
CA LYS A 384 3.89 40.54 -23.25
C LYS A 384 2.42 40.58 -22.80
N GLU A 385 1.54 39.75 -23.36
CA GLU A 385 0.11 39.73 -22.98
C GLU A 385 -0.25 38.69 -21.90
N THR A 386 0.54 37.64 -21.69
CA THR A 386 0.25 36.64 -20.64
C THR A 386 0.73 37.03 -19.24
N ALA A 387 1.60 38.05 -19.12
CA ALA A 387 2.09 38.53 -17.82
C ALA A 387 1.19 39.57 -17.14
N THR A 388 0.21 40.12 -17.86
CA THR A 388 -0.69 41.19 -17.38
C THR A 388 -2.07 40.70 -16.92
N GLU A 389 -2.48 39.47 -17.27
CA GLU A 389 -3.71 38.86 -16.74
C GLU A 389 -3.50 38.17 -15.37
N ASP A 390 -2.34 37.56 -15.13
CA ASP A 390 -2.06 36.88 -13.85
C ASP A 390 -1.81 37.84 -12.69
N THR A 391 -1.40 39.09 -12.98
CA THR A 391 -1.21 40.14 -11.96
C THR A 391 -2.54 40.81 -11.54
N LYS A 392 -3.54 40.91 -12.43
CA LYS A 392 -4.87 41.44 -12.07
C LYS A 392 -5.72 40.48 -11.24
N LYS A 393 -5.54 39.17 -11.40
CA LYS A 393 -6.28 38.14 -10.64
C LYS A 393 -5.77 37.98 -9.20
N ALA A 394 -4.51 38.36 -8.94
CA ALA A 394 -3.89 38.32 -7.61
C ALA A 394 -4.26 39.52 -6.72
N GLU A 395 -4.61 40.68 -7.30
CA GLU A 395 -5.06 41.87 -6.56
C GLU A 395 -6.57 41.84 -6.21
N GLU A 396 -7.38 41.04 -6.91
CA GLU A 396 -8.82 40.93 -6.63
C GLU A 396 -9.14 39.95 -5.50
N VAL A 397 -8.23 39.01 -5.19
CA VAL A 397 -8.37 38.06 -4.07
C VAL A 397 -7.91 38.67 -2.75
N THR A 398 -6.98 39.63 -2.77
CA THR A 398 -6.50 40.33 -1.57
C THR A 398 -7.45 41.42 -1.08
N LYS A 399 -8.41 41.90 -1.90
CA LYS A 399 -9.44 42.88 -1.49
C LYS A 399 -10.70 42.29 -0.85
N LYS A 400 -10.87 40.97 -0.82
CA LYS A 400 -12.03 40.30 -0.18
C LYS A 400 -11.74 39.72 1.22
N ALA A 401 -10.54 39.94 1.75
CA ALA A 401 -10.12 39.43 3.05
C ALA A 401 -10.16 40.46 4.21
N ASP A 402 -10.51 41.73 3.94
CA ASP A 402 -10.46 42.82 4.93
C ASP A 402 -11.82 43.29 5.46
N GLU A 403 -12.93 42.61 5.15
CA GLU A 403 -14.23 42.86 5.80
C GLU A 403 -14.76 41.57 6.41
N VAL A 404 -14.39 41.28 7.67
CA VAL A 404 -15.27 40.87 8.79
C VAL A 404 -14.37 40.85 10.04
N ILE A 405 -14.29 41.98 10.75
CA ILE A 405 -13.85 42.04 12.15
C ILE A 405 -15.03 42.61 12.93
N ALA A 406 -15.67 41.78 13.76
CA ALA A 406 -16.58 42.22 14.82
C ALA A 406 -16.40 41.31 16.04
N GLU A 407 -16.38 41.97 17.21
CA GLU A 407 -15.93 41.54 18.53
C GLU A 407 -16.73 40.37 19.18
N PRO A 408 -16.19 39.70 20.22
CA PRO A 408 -16.80 38.51 20.82
C PRO A 408 -17.77 38.85 21.97
N PRO A 409 -18.84 38.07 22.20
CA PRO A 409 -19.60 38.15 23.44
C PRO A 409 -19.03 37.21 24.52
N GLN A 410 -19.26 37.66 25.75
CA GLN A 410 -18.67 37.24 27.03
C GLN A 410 -19.16 35.88 27.55
N ASN A 411 -18.32 35.31 28.41
CA ASN A 411 -18.56 34.20 29.34
C ASN A 411 -19.94 34.20 30.01
N LYS A 412 -20.60 33.04 30.03
CA LYS A 412 -21.51 32.65 31.11
C LYS A 412 -21.18 31.24 31.57
N GLU A 413 -20.81 31.14 32.85
CA GLU A 413 -20.75 29.93 33.64
C GLU A 413 -22.13 29.25 33.71
N LEU A 414 -22.18 27.93 33.60
CA LEU A 414 -23.23 27.10 34.16
C LEU A 414 -22.62 25.79 34.72
N GLU A 415 -22.96 25.56 35.99
CA GLU A 415 -22.68 24.43 36.89
C GLU A 415 -23.35 23.10 36.45
N PRO A 416 -23.04 21.94 37.09
CA PRO A 416 -23.25 20.60 36.53
C PRO A 416 -24.65 20.03 36.80
N GLU A 417 -25.16 19.22 35.88
CA GLU A 417 -26.43 18.48 36.05
C GLU A 417 -26.21 17.06 36.59
N ASP A 418 -26.96 16.75 37.65
CA ASP A 418 -27.19 15.43 38.23
C ASP A 418 -28.35 14.69 37.53
N LYS A 419 -28.16 13.37 37.37
CA LYS A 419 -29.11 12.24 37.18
C LYS A 419 -30.62 12.51 37.09
N VAL A 420 -31.31 11.90 36.09
CA VAL A 420 -32.60 11.16 36.24
C VAL A 420 -32.77 10.09 35.12
N GLU A 421 -33.49 9.03 35.48
CA GLU A 421 -33.85 7.76 34.82
C GLU A 421 -34.71 7.76 33.54
N LYS A 422 -34.58 6.63 32.81
CA LYS A 422 -35.58 5.81 32.07
C LYS A 422 -36.87 6.45 31.54
N ALA A 423 -37.12 6.26 30.24
CA ALA A 423 -38.44 5.92 29.70
C ALA A 423 -38.32 5.11 28.39
N ASN A 424 -39.07 4.00 28.33
CA ASN A 424 -39.33 3.20 27.13
C ASN A 424 -40.20 3.97 26.13
N GLY A 425 -40.02 3.67 24.84
CA GLY A 425 -40.96 4.08 23.78
C GLY A 425 -40.61 3.43 22.45
N ASP A 426 -41.36 2.38 22.11
CA ASP A 426 -41.38 1.75 20.79
C ASP A 426 -41.79 2.74 19.71
N VAL A 427 -40.99 2.85 18.64
CA VAL A 427 -41.42 3.43 17.36
C VAL A 427 -40.92 2.53 16.24
N ALA A 428 -41.86 1.97 15.48
CA ALA A 428 -41.62 1.11 14.33
C ALA A 428 -41.00 1.90 13.16
N GLU A 429 -39.94 1.37 12.56
CA GLU A 429 -39.37 1.84 11.29
C GLU A 429 -40.14 1.24 10.09
N PRO A 430 -40.35 2.01 9.00
CA PRO A 430 -40.91 1.49 7.75
C PRO A 430 -39.84 0.69 6.96
N PRO A 431 -40.26 -0.26 6.10
CA PRO A 431 -39.33 -1.17 5.42
C PRO A 431 -38.48 -0.43 4.37
N PRO A 432 -37.19 -0.78 4.22
CA PRO A 432 -36.34 -0.18 3.19
C PRO A 432 -36.74 -0.68 1.80
N GLN A 433 -36.94 0.26 0.88
CA GLN A 433 -37.06 -0.02 -0.56
C GLN A 433 -35.68 -0.30 -1.17
N PRO A 434 -35.60 -1.15 -2.21
CA PRO A 434 -34.34 -1.61 -2.76
C PRO A 434 -33.65 -0.50 -3.56
N VAL A 435 -32.43 -0.15 -3.16
CA VAL A 435 -31.54 0.73 -3.95
C VAL A 435 -30.59 -0.16 -4.74
N GLU A 436 -30.65 -0.01 -6.06
CA GLU A 436 -29.82 -0.70 -7.06
C GLU A 436 -28.32 -0.51 -6.79
N VAL A 437 -27.60 -1.64 -6.84
CA VAL A 437 -26.14 -1.73 -6.65
C VAL A 437 -25.46 -1.68 -8.02
N ALA A 438 -24.67 -0.65 -8.27
CA ALA A 438 -23.62 -0.69 -9.29
C ALA A 438 -22.33 -1.27 -8.67
N ALA A 439 -21.94 -2.45 -9.16
CA ALA A 439 -20.77 -3.20 -8.73
C ALA A 439 -19.44 -2.58 -9.22
N ASN A 440 -18.38 -2.64 -8.39
CA ASN A 440 -16.98 -2.29 -8.70
C ASN A 440 -16.01 -3.29 -8.07
#